data_AF-A0A4Y3VHR0-F1
#
_entry.id   AF-A0A4Y3VHR0-F1
#
_cell.length_a   1.000
_cell.length_b   1.000
_cell.length_c   1.000
_cell.angle_alpha   90.00
_cell.angle_beta   90.00
_cell.angle_gamma   90.00
#
_symmetry.space_group_name_H-M   'P 1'
#
loop_
_entity.id
_entity.type
_entity.pdbx_description
1 polymer ?
#
loop_
_entity_poly.entity_id
_entity_poly.type
_entity_poly.pdbx_seq_one_letter_code
_entity_poly.pdbx_strand_id
1 'polypeptide(L)'
;MLDHTTHGTHLSSVAAMALSGLVPTAVVPGVMSLVGRAPLWERVSLPPGVALPLLVLLHAWVVLADLVHPLPAAVTLGSELVLLSAAVTFWVPVVAYTRHRLSDPGRCLYLFLAAPLLDLPALGVIAAGHSAEGVAMIVGMLPLGIAAAALTWSWILREERQARMEAVQAGGPPAR
;
A
#
# COMPACT_ATOMS: atom_id res chain seq x y z
N MET A 1 30.29 22.10 -22.08
CA MET A 1 29.54 22.77 -21.01
C MET A 1 28.04 22.63 -21.29
N LEU A 2 27.56 21.39 -21.43
CA LEU A 2 26.17 21.01 -21.72
C LEU A 2 26.10 19.52 -21.33
N ASP A 3 25.73 19.23 -20.07
CA ASP A 3 25.32 17.87 -19.62
C ASP A 3 24.87 17.81 -18.14
N HIS A 4 24.97 18.90 -17.39
CA HIS A 4 24.57 18.89 -15.98
C HIS A 4 23.05 18.99 -15.75
N THR A 5 22.29 19.52 -16.72
CA THR A 5 20.85 19.79 -16.57
C THR A 5 19.96 18.58 -16.87
N THR A 6 20.35 17.72 -17.82
CA THR A 6 19.58 16.53 -18.23
C THR A 6 19.61 15.42 -17.17
N HIS A 7 20.73 15.24 -16.48
CA HIS A 7 20.81 14.30 -15.36
C HIS A 7 19.96 14.73 -14.15
N GLY A 8 19.84 16.04 -13.90
CA GLY A 8 19.06 16.56 -12.77
C GLY A 8 17.55 16.37 -12.91
N THR A 9 17.01 16.52 -14.12
CA THR A 9 15.57 16.34 -14.40
C THR A 9 15.15 14.88 -14.35
N HIS A 10 16.02 13.96 -14.80
CA HIS A 10 15.72 12.53 -14.74
C HIS A 10 15.76 11.99 -13.30
N LEU A 11 16.73 12.40 -12.49
CA LEU A 11 16.82 11.98 -11.08
C LEU A 11 15.64 12.49 -10.23
N SER A 12 15.16 13.71 -10.50
CA SER A 12 14.01 14.28 -9.79
C SER A 12 12.70 13.57 -10.12
N SER A 13 12.48 13.20 -11.39
CA SER A 13 11.32 12.39 -11.79
C SER A 13 11.30 11.01 -11.13
N VAL A 14 12.44 10.31 -11.19
CA VAL A 14 12.59 8.98 -10.58
C VAL A 14 12.36 9.03 -9.06
N ALA A 15 12.88 10.05 -8.38
CA ALA A 15 12.66 10.23 -6.94
C ALA A 15 11.21 10.55 -6.60
N ALA A 16 10.53 11.36 -7.41
CA ALA A 16 9.11 11.68 -7.23
C ALA A 16 8.23 10.42 -7.37
N MET A 17 8.51 9.58 -8.37
CA MET A 17 7.78 8.31 -8.59
C MET A 17 8.04 7.27 -7.49
N ALA A 18 9.25 7.23 -6.94
CA ALA A 18 9.54 6.40 -5.77
C ALA A 18 8.78 6.91 -4.52
N LEU A 19 8.76 8.22 -4.30
CA LEU A 19 8.07 8.85 -3.17
C LEU A 19 6.54 8.67 -3.25
N SER A 20 5.95 8.77 -4.44
CA SER A 20 4.52 8.54 -4.63
C SER A 20 4.11 7.10 -4.30
N GLY A 21 5.03 6.13 -4.39
CA GLY A 21 4.79 4.76 -3.90
C GLY A 21 5.08 4.56 -2.42
N LEU A 22 6.13 5.18 -1.90
CA LEU A 22 6.59 4.97 -0.53
C LEU A 22 5.68 5.62 0.52
N VAL A 23 5.16 6.83 0.25
CA VAL A 23 4.32 7.55 1.21
C VAL A 23 3.01 6.80 1.51
N PRO A 24 2.23 6.34 0.51
CA PRO A 24 1.00 5.58 0.75
C PRO A 24 1.24 4.22 1.42
N THR A 25 2.38 3.57 1.19
CA THR A 25 2.62 2.18 1.61
C THR A 25 3.38 2.05 2.93
N ALA A 26 4.20 3.03 3.31
CA ALA A 26 4.98 2.99 4.55
C ALA A 26 4.53 4.03 5.58
N VAL A 27 4.33 5.29 5.14
CA VAL A 27 4.06 6.41 6.07
C VAL A 27 2.64 6.36 6.59
N VAL A 28 1.66 6.19 5.69
CA VAL A 28 0.23 6.12 6.05
C VAL A 28 -0.06 5.02 7.09
N PRO A 29 0.31 3.74 6.89
CA PRO A 29 0.03 2.71 7.88
C PRO A 29 0.79 2.93 9.20
N GLY A 30 2.02 3.47 9.14
CA GLY A 30 2.79 3.82 10.33
C GLY A 30 2.07 4.85 11.19
N VAL A 31 1.62 5.96 10.59
CA VAL A 31 0.84 7.00 11.28
C VAL A 31 -0.49 6.46 11.79
N MET A 32 -1.19 5.66 10.97
CA MET A 32 -2.47 5.07 11.37
C MET A 32 -2.31 4.09 12.53
N SER A 33 -1.21 3.33 12.59
CA SER A 33 -0.96 2.39 13.69
C SER A 33 -0.80 3.11 15.04
N LEU A 34 -0.27 4.34 15.04
CA LEU A 34 -0.16 5.20 16.22
C LEU A 34 -1.51 5.79 16.66
N VAL A 35 -2.45 5.97 15.73
CA VAL A 35 -3.77 6.61 15.94
C VAL A 35 -4.92 5.58 15.92
N GLY A 36 -4.62 4.28 15.92
CA GLY A 36 -5.54 3.20 15.55
C GLY A 36 -6.78 2.98 16.43
N ARG A 37 -6.94 3.75 17.52
CA ARG A 37 -8.09 3.72 18.43
C ARG A 37 -9.06 4.90 18.28
N ALA A 38 -8.88 5.77 17.29
CA ALA A 38 -9.77 6.91 17.12
C ALA A 38 -11.17 6.49 16.64
N PRO A 39 -12.26 6.99 17.25
CA PRO A 39 -13.64 6.69 16.81
C PRO A 39 -13.96 7.25 15.41
N LEU A 40 -13.12 8.17 14.91
CA LEU A 40 -13.20 8.71 13.56
C LEU A 40 -13.06 7.61 12.49
N TRP A 41 -12.35 6.51 12.78
CA TRP A 41 -12.14 5.43 11.81
C TRP A 41 -13.43 4.69 11.46
N GLU A 42 -14.43 4.64 12.34
CA GLU A 42 -15.73 4.04 12.01
C GLU A 42 -16.47 4.82 10.93
N ARG A 43 -16.34 6.16 10.91
CA ARG A 43 -17.01 7.02 9.92
C ARG A 43 -16.38 6.94 8.53
N VAL A 44 -15.07 6.67 8.48
CA VAL A 44 -14.28 6.59 7.23
C VAL A 44 -14.15 5.15 6.74
N SER A 45 -14.63 4.17 7.52
CA SER A 45 -14.53 2.76 7.18
C SER A 45 -15.37 2.42 5.96
N LEU A 46 -14.72 2.32 4.81
CA LEU A 46 -15.31 1.74 3.61
C LEU A 46 -15.17 0.21 3.62
N PRO A 47 -16.11 -0.51 2.99
CA PRO A 47 -15.94 -1.94 2.75
C PRO A 47 -14.63 -2.19 1.98
N PRO A 48 -13.83 -3.21 2.34
CA PRO A 48 -12.55 -3.49 1.69
C PRO A 48 -12.72 -3.78 0.19
N GLY A 49 -13.86 -4.37 -0.22
CA GLY A 49 -14.20 -4.58 -1.62
C GLY A 49 -14.43 -3.30 -2.43
N VAL A 50 -14.55 -2.13 -1.80
CA VAL A 50 -14.67 -0.82 -2.45
C VAL A 50 -13.37 -0.03 -2.33
N ALA A 51 -12.71 -0.08 -1.17
CA ALA A 51 -11.51 0.69 -0.90
C ALA A 51 -10.34 0.33 -1.83
N LEU A 52 -10.10 -0.96 -2.06
CA LEU A 52 -9.04 -1.44 -2.95
C LEU A 52 -9.26 -1.04 -4.43
N PRO A 53 -10.40 -1.34 -5.07
CA PRO A 53 -10.60 -0.95 -6.45
C PRO A 53 -10.62 0.57 -6.62
N LEU A 54 -11.14 1.32 -5.65
CA LEU A 54 -11.08 2.78 -5.67
C LEU A 54 -9.63 3.29 -5.68
N LEU A 55 -8.77 2.76 -4.80
CA LEU A 55 -7.36 3.15 -4.76
C LEU A 55 -6.65 2.77 -6.07
N VAL A 56 -6.87 1.55 -6.59
CA VAL A 56 -6.24 1.08 -7.84
C VAL A 56 -6.66 1.96 -9.02
N LEU A 57 -7.95 2.24 -9.17
CA LEU A 57 -8.47 3.06 -10.27
C LEU A 57 -7.95 4.50 -10.19
N LEU A 58 -7.94 5.07 -8.98
CA LEU A 58 -7.44 6.42 -8.78
C LEU A 58 -5.93 6.52 -9.03
N HIS A 59 -5.16 5.53 -8.56
CA HIS A 59 -3.72 5.45 -8.79
C HIS A 59 -3.41 5.33 -10.29
N ALA A 60 -4.10 4.42 -10.98
CA ALA A 60 -3.98 4.27 -12.43
C ALA A 60 -4.34 5.55 -13.17
N TRP A 61 -5.46 6.20 -12.80
CA TRP A 61 -5.88 7.44 -13.41
C TRP A 61 -4.83 8.54 -13.28
N VAL A 62 -4.30 8.76 -12.08
CA VAL A 62 -3.31 9.82 -11.83
C VAL A 62 -2.01 9.55 -12.57
N VAL A 63 -1.49 8.32 -12.50
CA VAL A 63 -0.24 7.95 -13.19
C VAL A 63 -0.38 8.06 -14.70
N LEU A 64 -1.48 7.57 -15.27
CA LEU A 64 -1.69 7.60 -16.72
C LEU A 64 -2.03 9.01 -17.23
N ALA A 65 -2.75 9.81 -16.43
CA ALA A 65 -3.06 11.19 -16.81
C ALA A 65 -1.78 12.03 -16.91
N ASP A 66 -0.89 11.92 -15.93
CA ASP A 66 0.39 12.65 -15.92
C ASP A 66 1.33 12.17 -17.05
N LEU A 67 1.30 10.88 -17.36
CA LEU A 67 2.07 10.28 -18.46
C LEU A 67 1.65 10.84 -19.84
N VAL A 68 0.35 11.11 -20.05
CA VAL A 68 -0.17 11.62 -21.33
C VAL A 68 -0.06 13.14 -21.40
N HIS A 69 -0.40 13.83 -20.32
CA HIS A 69 -0.37 15.29 -20.22
C HIS A 69 0.12 15.73 -18.83
N PRO A 70 1.27 16.44 -18.74
CA PRO A 70 1.75 16.97 -17.47
C PRO A 70 0.66 17.81 -16.82
N LEU A 71 0.20 17.38 -15.63
CA LEU A 71 -0.90 18.04 -14.96
C LEU A 71 -0.44 19.40 -14.40
N PRO A 72 -1.29 20.44 -14.44
CA PRO A 72 -0.98 21.70 -13.80
C PRO A 72 -0.86 21.50 -12.28
N ALA A 73 0.05 22.23 -11.63
CA ALA A 73 0.42 22.01 -10.22
C ALA A 73 -0.75 21.94 -9.23
N ALA A 74 -1.81 22.74 -9.44
CA ALA A 74 -3.01 22.71 -8.61
C ALA A 74 -3.78 21.37 -8.72
N VAL A 75 -3.82 20.77 -9.92
CA VAL A 75 -4.43 19.47 -10.16
C VAL A 75 -3.56 18.36 -9.57
N THR A 76 -2.24 18.48 -9.69
CA THR A 76 -1.28 17.54 -9.06
C THR A 76 -1.49 17.49 -7.54
N LEU A 77 -1.53 18.64 -6.87
CA LEU A 77 -1.74 18.70 -5.43
C LEU A 77 -3.12 18.15 -5.02
N GLY A 78 -4.17 18.44 -5.80
CA GLY A 78 -5.48 17.84 -5.61
C GLY A 78 -5.46 16.32 -5.73
N SER A 79 -4.79 15.79 -6.76
CA SER A 79 -4.67 14.35 -6.97
C SER A 79 -3.86 13.65 -5.88
N GLU A 80 -2.80 14.27 -5.36
CA GLU A 80 -2.03 13.75 -4.23
C GLU A 80 -2.87 13.63 -2.97
N LEU A 81 -3.66 14.66 -2.64
CA LEU A 81 -4.56 14.62 -1.48
C LEU A 81 -5.64 13.54 -1.63
N VAL A 82 -6.18 13.39 -2.84
CA VAL A 82 -7.20 12.38 -3.13
C VAL A 82 -6.59 10.98 -3.05
N LEU A 83 -5.37 10.77 -3.57
CA LEU A 83 -4.62 9.51 -3.43
C LEU A 83 -4.30 9.18 -1.97
N LEU A 84 -3.86 10.17 -1.19
CA LEU A 84 -3.62 10.00 0.25
C LEU A 84 -4.91 9.61 0.98
N SER A 85 -6.04 10.24 0.66
CA SER A 85 -7.33 9.89 1.27
C SER A 85 -7.78 8.46 0.90
N ALA A 86 -7.56 8.04 -0.34
CA ALA A 86 -7.83 6.68 -0.79
C ALA A 86 -6.90 5.67 -0.10
N ALA A 87 -5.62 6.00 0.05
CA ALA A 87 -4.63 5.18 0.75
C ALA A 87 -4.99 5.00 2.23
N VAL A 88 -5.38 6.08 2.92
CA VAL A 88 -5.88 6.01 4.30
C VAL A 88 -7.06 5.06 4.38
N THR A 89 -8.05 5.24 3.50
CA THR A 89 -9.25 4.39 3.47
C THR A 89 -8.91 2.91 3.18
N PHE A 90 -7.94 2.65 2.31
CA PHE A 90 -7.43 1.31 2.02
C PHE A 90 -6.79 0.64 3.26
N TRP A 91 -6.07 1.40 4.08
CA TRP A 91 -5.40 0.89 5.27
C TRP A 91 -6.33 0.72 6.48
N VAL A 92 -7.48 1.41 6.54
CA VAL A 92 -8.47 1.28 7.64
C VAL A 92 -8.84 -0.18 7.93
N PRO A 93 -9.32 -1.01 6.98
CA PRO A 93 -9.70 -2.40 7.25
C PRO A 93 -8.52 -3.29 7.67
N VAL A 94 -7.29 -2.85 7.40
CA VAL A 94 -6.05 -3.55 7.75
C VAL A 94 -5.56 -3.14 9.14
N VAL A 95 -5.50 -1.86 9.47
CA VAL A 95 -4.81 -1.37 10.69
C VAL A 95 -5.78 -0.97 11.80
N ALA A 96 -6.92 -0.37 11.46
CA ALA A 96 -7.83 0.20 12.44
C ALA A 96 -8.78 -0.86 13.03
N TYR A 97 -9.08 -0.70 14.31
CA TYR A 97 -10.09 -1.52 14.98
C TYR A 97 -11.48 -0.98 14.65
N THR A 98 -12.07 -1.46 13.55
CA THR A 98 -13.37 -1.01 13.04
C THR A 98 -14.31 -2.18 12.77
N ARG A 99 -15.59 -1.87 12.54
CA ARG A 99 -16.62 -2.87 12.20
C ARG A 99 -16.32 -3.65 10.92
N HIS A 100 -15.58 -3.06 9.98
CA HIS A 100 -15.15 -3.69 8.73
C HIS A 100 -13.72 -4.23 8.78
N ARG A 101 -13.16 -4.43 9.98
CA ARG A 101 -11.83 -5.04 10.14
C ARG A 101 -11.83 -6.43 9.51
N LEU A 102 -10.87 -6.67 8.64
CA LEU A 102 -10.67 -7.98 8.02
C LEU A 102 -10.14 -8.99 9.05
N SER A 103 -10.53 -10.25 8.90
CA SER A 103 -9.91 -11.36 9.62
C SER A 103 -8.42 -11.43 9.28
N ASP A 104 -7.61 -12.05 10.14
CA ASP A 104 -6.18 -12.20 9.90
C ASP A 104 -5.82 -12.81 8.53
N PRO A 105 -6.45 -13.92 8.06
CA PRO A 105 -6.22 -14.41 6.70
C PRO A 105 -6.74 -13.44 5.62
N GLY A 106 -7.86 -12.75 5.88
CA GLY A 106 -8.42 -11.75 4.97
C GLY A 106 -7.48 -10.57 4.74
N ARG A 107 -6.79 -10.09 5.79
CA ARG A 107 -5.78 -9.02 5.70
C ARG A 107 -4.59 -9.43 4.83
N CYS A 108 -4.15 -10.69 4.97
CA CYS A 108 -3.05 -11.23 4.18
C CYS A 108 -3.43 -11.30 2.70
N LEU A 109 -4.57 -11.92 2.37
CA LEU A 109 -5.06 -12.00 0.99
C LEU A 109 -5.30 -10.62 0.38
N TYR A 110 -5.86 -9.69 1.15
CA TYR A 110 -6.12 -8.32 0.71
C TYR A 110 -4.83 -7.60 0.32
N LEU A 111 -3.77 -7.69 1.14
CA LEU A 111 -2.49 -7.03 0.84
C LEU A 111 -1.71 -7.74 -0.29
N PHE A 112 -1.74 -9.07 -0.34
CA PHE A 112 -1.12 -9.83 -1.43
C PHE A 112 -1.78 -9.56 -2.78
N LEU A 113 -3.09 -9.33 -2.80
CA LEU A 113 -3.81 -8.95 -4.02
C LEU A 113 -3.59 -7.48 -4.38
N ALA A 114 -3.49 -6.60 -3.37
CA ALA A 114 -3.25 -5.18 -3.58
C ALA A 114 -1.90 -4.89 -4.25
N ALA A 115 -0.83 -5.58 -3.84
CA ALA A 115 0.52 -5.37 -4.37
C ALA A 115 0.59 -5.45 -5.91
N PRO A 116 0.24 -6.57 -6.57
CA PRO A 116 0.31 -6.66 -8.03
C PRO A 116 -0.67 -5.74 -8.74
N LEU A 117 -1.83 -5.44 -8.14
CA LEU A 117 -2.82 -4.53 -8.74
C LEU A 117 -2.33 -3.08 -8.74
N LEU A 118 -1.63 -2.65 -7.69
CA LEU A 118 -1.04 -1.32 -7.60
C LEU A 118 0.20 -1.17 -8.48
N ASP A 119 0.84 -2.27 -8.87
CA ASP A 119 1.96 -2.25 -9.81
C ASP A 119 1.52 -2.14 -11.29
N LEU A 120 0.23 -2.38 -11.61
CA LEU A 120 -0.26 -2.32 -13.00
C LEU A 120 -0.01 -0.98 -13.71
N PRO A 121 -0.23 0.19 -13.08
CA PRO A 121 0.10 1.47 -13.69
C PRO A 121 1.60 1.59 -14.00
N ALA A 122 2.46 1.03 -13.15
CA ALA A 122 3.91 1.02 -13.38
C ALA A 122 4.27 0.23 -14.64
N LEU A 123 3.63 -0.92 -14.84
CA LEU A 123 3.81 -1.70 -16.07
C LEU A 123 3.36 -0.91 -17.31
N GLY A 124 2.29 -0.10 -17.19
CA GLY A 124 1.87 0.83 -18.25
C GLY A 124 2.94 1.87 -18.59
N VAL A 125 3.57 2.45 -17.57
CA VAL A 125 4.68 3.43 -17.72
C VAL A 125 5.91 2.77 -18.37
N ILE A 126 6.27 1.55 -17.97
CA ILE A 126 7.36 0.78 -18.59
C ILE A 126 7.04 0.48 -20.06
N ALA A 127 5.81 0.04 -20.34
CA ALA A 127 5.37 -0.24 -21.71
C ALA A 127 5.37 1.01 -22.60
N ALA A 128 5.16 2.19 -22.03
CA ALA A 128 5.28 3.48 -22.70
C ALA A 128 6.74 3.95 -22.90
N GLY A 129 7.74 3.16 -22.50
CA GLY A 129 9.17 3.45 -22.70
C GLY A 129 9.89 4.09 -21.51
N HIS A 130 9.18 4.34 -20.39
CA HIS A 130 9.72 5.02 -19.21
C HIS A 130 10.15 4.01 -18.14
N SER A 131 11.07 3.12 -18.49
CA SER A 131 11.43 1.95 -17.65
C SER A 131 11.95 2.33 -16.26
N ALA A 132 12.78 3.38 -16.15
CA ALA A 132 13.35 3.78 -14.87
C ALA A 132 12.30 4.30 -13.88
N GLU A 133 11.35 5.08 -14.36
CA GLU A 133 10.25 5.65 -13.56
C GLU A 133 9.28 4.56 -13.11
N GLY A 134 8.89 3.66 -14.03
CA GLY A 134 8.04 2.52 -13.68
C GLY A 134 8.68 1.58 -12.67
N VAL A 135 9.98 1.26 -12.81
CA VAL A 135 10.71 0.44 -11.83
C VAL A 135 10.80 1.15 -10.48
N ALA A 136 11.08 2.46 -10.46
CA ALA A 136 11.14 3.23 -9.23
C ALA A 136 9.79 3.22 -8.47
N MET A 137 8.68 3.25 -9.21
CA MET A 137 7.35 3.14 -8.61
C MET A 137 7.10 1.76 -7.98
N ILE A 138 7.45 0.66 -8.67
CA ILE A 138 7.34 -0.70 -8.12
C ILE A 138 8.21 -0.84 -6.85
N VAL A 139 9.45 -0.34 -6.90
CA VAL A 139 10.35 -0.35 -5.73
C VAL A 139 9.77 0.48 -4.60
N GLY A 140 9.17 1.64 -4.90
CA GLY A 140 8.46 2.48 -3.92
C GLY A 140 7.28 1.77 -3.24
N MET A 141 6.66 0.79 -3.90
CA MET A 141 5.54 0.00 -3.37
C MET A 141 5.98 -1.22 -2.53
N LEU A 142 7.27 -1.58 -2.51
CA LEU A 142 7.79 -2.71 -1.71
C LEU A 142 7.34 -2.76 -0.24
N PRO A 143 7.21 -1.63 0.49
CA PRO A 143 6.74 -1.66 1.87
C PRO A 143 5.39 -2.38 2.03
N LEU A 144 4.53 -2.34 1.01
CA LEU A 144 3.25 -3.04 1.01
C LEU A 144 3.43 -4.56 1.03
N GLY A 145 4.33 -5.09 0.20
CA GLY A 145 4.67 -6.51 0.16
C GLY A 145 5.33 -6.98 1.46
N ILE A 146 6.20 -6.15 2.05
CA ILE A 146 6.81 -6.41 3.36
C ILE A 146 5.73 -6.48 4.45
N ALA A 147 4.76 -5.55 4.44
CA ALA A 147 3.65 -5.56 5.39
C ALA A 147 2.78 -6.83 5.25
N ALA A 148 2.51 -7.26 4.00
CA ALA A 148 1.78 -8.49 3.74
C ALA A 148 2.51 -9.72 4.31
N ALA A 149 3.82 -9.83 4.05
CA ALA A 149 4.66 -10.91 4.55
C ALA A 149 4.73 -10.91 6.08
N ALA A 150 4.95 -9.75 6.70
CA ALA A 150 5.01 -9.60 8.15
C ALA A 150 3.68 -9.98 8.83
N LEU A 151 2.54 -9.56 8.27
CA LEU A 151 1.22 -9.92 8.80
C LEU A 151 0.96 -11.42 8.68
N THR A 152 1.29 -12.01 7.52
CA THR A 152 1.16 -13.46 7.28
C THR A 152 2.00 -14.25 8.26
N TRP A 153 3.27 -13.88 8.43
CA TRP A 153 4.17 -14.52 9.38
C TRP A 153 3.67 -14.39 10.83
N SER A 154 3.21 -13.20 11.21
CA SER A 154 2.66 -12.96 12.54
C SER A 154 1.43 -13.82 12.83
N TRP A 155 0.59 -14.07 11.81
CA TRP A 155 -0.60 -14.89 11.91
C TRP A 155 -0.22 -16.36 12.07
N ILE A 156 0.69 -16.88 11.24
CA ILE A 156 1.22 -18.26 11.36
C ILE A 156 1.75 -18.51 12.78
N LEU A 157 2.57 -17.60 13.32
CA LEU A 157 3.09 -17.72 14.69
C LEU A 157 1.99 -17.64 15.78
N ARG A 158 0.85 -17.00 15.52
CA ARG A 158 -0.29 -16.99 16.45
C ARG A 158 -1.02 -18.33 16.41
N GLU A 159 -1.29 -18.87 15.23
CA GLU A 159 -1.92 -20.18 15.05
C GLU A 159 -1.08 -21.29 15.70
N GLU A 160 0.24 -21.29 15.48
CA GLU A 160 1.14 -22.26 16.10
C GLU A 160 1.12 -22.20 17.63
N ARG A 161 1.07 -20.99 18.20
CA ARG A 161 0.98 -20.80 19.65
C ARG A 161 -0.37 -21.29 20.19
N GLN A 162 -1.46 -21.01 19.49
CA GLN A 162 -2.80 -21.44 19.87
C GLN A 162 -2.91 -22.97 19.85
N ALA A 163 -2.43 -23.61 18.77
CA ALA A 163 -2.40 -25.08 18.66
C ALA A 163 -1.55 -25.74 19.77
N ARG A 164 -0.41 -25.12 20.14
CA ARG A 164 0.41 -25.59 21.27
C ARG A 164 -0.33 -25.48 22.61
N MET A 165 -1.04 -24.37 22.84
CA MET A 165 -1.85 -24.20 24.06
C MET A 165 -3.00 -25.20 24.15
N GLU A 166 -3.67 -25.46 23.04
CA GLU A 166 -4.74 -26.47 22.94
C GLU A 166 -4.21 -27.88 23.16
N ALA A 167 -3.04 -28.22 22.60
CA ALA A 167 -2.39 -29.50 22.83
C ALA A 167 -2.00 -29.72 24.30
N VAL A 168 -1.51 -28.67 24.98
CA VAL A 168 -1.21 -28.70 26.41
C VAL A 168 -2.49 -28.87 27.25
N GLN A 169 -3.57 -28.16 26.90
CA GLN A 169 -4.87 -28.29 27.59
C GLN A 169 -5.52 -29.67 27.37
N ALA A 170 -5.29 -30.30 26.21
CA ALA A 170 -5.74 -31.65 25.90
C ALA A 170 -4.89 -32.76 26.56
N GLY A 171 -3.89 -32.41 27.37
CA GLY A 171 -3.02 -33.38 28.06
C GLY A 171 -1.89 -33.96 27.19
N GLY A 172 -1.63 -33.38 26.02
CA GLY A 172 -0.52 -33.77 25.16
C GLY A 172 0.84 -33.30 25.72
N PRO A 173 1.94 -34.05 25.48
CA PRO A 173 3.27 -33.63 25.92
C PRO A 173 3.67 -32.30 25.26
N PRO A 174 4.44 -31.41 25.95
CA PRO A 174 4.85 -30.15 25.37
C PRO A 174 5.73 -30.39 24.15
N ALA A 175 5.27 -29.91 22.98
CA ALA A 175 6.03 -29.97 21.73
C ALA A 175 7.31 -29.14 21.86
N ARG A 176 8.47 -29.81 21.79
CA ARG A 176 9.80 -29.19 21.79
C ARG A 176 10.00 -28.37 20.51
#